data_AF-A0A1W9XEB8-F1
#
_entry.id   AF-A0A1W9XEB8-F1
#
_cell.length_a   1.000
_cell.length_b   1.000
_cell.length_c   1.000
_cell.angle_alpha   90.00
_cell.angle_beta   90.00
_cell.angle_gamma   90.00
#
_symmetry.space_group_name_H-M   'P 1'
#
loop_
_entity.id
_entity.type
_entity.pdbx_description
1 polymer ?
#
loop_
_entity_poly.entity_id
_entity_poly.type
_entity_poly.pdbx_seq_one_letter_code
_entity_poly.pdbx_strand_id
1 'polypeptide(L)'
;MDEKRRLYIRQELEKATFKITAIHSGEIGTGFFISSDGYFLTAYHCVENKLKPDETCFHLKLEFSDGEARTDDFMLLKGSNKAADLAVFKSTYPHPGFVPLGLITAEHFTHRITAPGFPAVHKEQGKSLGFYEGTISRFNEANKEQFETDAIQGTGHSGGPVYDYDLDRVVGLVQDEMSSEEMKKAGFALRFDALFEKWPELKSDSEQVGARWDRRIRDDSESEKDKDKDEAKTGCGRRGFGFVNPNRAMGNRAGY
;
A
#
# COMPACT_ATOMS: atom_id res chain seq x y z
N MET A 1 16.71 -3.90 -1.28
CA MET A 1 15.60 -4.70 -0.73
C MET A 1 15.49 -5.99 -1.53
N ASP A 2 15.29 -7.11 -0.86
CA ASP A 2 15.06 -8.42 -1.50
C ASP A 2 13.68 -8.50 -2.20
N GLU A 3 13.55 -9.32 -3.24
CA GLU A 3 12.35 -9.45 -4.07
C GLU A 3 11.15 -10.02 -3.31
N LYS A 4 11.36 -10.97 -2.40
CA LYS A 4 10.28 -11.56 -1.59
C LYS A 4 9.71 -10.54 -0.62
N ARG A 5 10.58 -9.76 0.05
CA ARG A 5 10.13 -8.65 0.91
C ARG A 5 9.30 -7.64 0.12
N ARG A 6 9.74 -7.28 -1.10
CA ARG A 6 8.97 -6.39 -1.97
C ARG A 6 7.61 -6.96 -2.35
N LEU A 7 7.55 -8.25 -2.67
CA LEU A 7 6.30 -8.94 -3.01
C LEU A 7 5.34 -9.00 -1.82
N TYR A 8 5.84 -9.32 -0.63
CA TYR A 8 5.05 -9.30 0.60
C TYR A 8 4.47 -7.91 0.88
N ILE A 9 5.31 -6.87 0.86
CA ILE A 9 4.88 -5.47 1.05
C ILE A 9 3.81 -5.10 0.02
N ARG A 10 4.02 -5.48 -1.25
CA ARG A 10 3.05 -5.24 -2.32
C ARG A 10 1.70 -5.91 -2.03
N GLN A 11 1.68 -7.17 -1.59
CA GLN A 11 0.45 -7.89 -1.26
C GLN A 11 -0.29 -7.24 -0.09
N GLU A 12 0.42 -6.79 0.93
CA GLU A 12 -0.19 -6.13 2.08
C GLU A 12 -0.73 -4.74 1.73
N LEU A 13 0.00 -3.96 0.92
CA LEU A 13 -0.48 -2.69 0.35
C LEU A 13 -1.71 -2.90 -0.51
N GLU A 14 -1.74 -3.96 -1.31
CA GLU A 14 -2.89 -4.32 -2.13
C GLU A 14 -4.13 -4.61 -1.28
N LYS A 15 -3.99 -5.41 -0.22
CA LYS A 15 -5.10 -5.68 0.70
C LYS A 15 -5.57 -4.42 1.44
N ALA A 16 -4.65 -3.54 1.82
CA ALA A 16 -4.98 -2.34 2.59
C ALA A 16 -5.64 -1.24 1.75
N THR A 17 -5.39 -1.22 0.43
CA THR A 17 -5.81 -0.14 -0.48
C THR A 17 -7.09 -0.50 -1.21
N PHE A 18 -8.01 0.46 -1.30
CA PHE A 18 -9.30 0.29 -1.97
C PHE A 18 -9.67 1.54 -2.77
N LYS A 19 -10.51 1.36 -3.77
CA LYS A 19 -11.11 2.46 -4.52
C LYS A 19 -12.29 2.98 -3.72
N ILE A 20 -12.38 4.28 -3.56
CA ILE A 20 -13.51 4.95 -2.94
C ILE A 20 -14.36 5.62 -4.02
N THR A 21 -15.67 5.49 -3.90
CA THR A 21 -16.64 6.20 -4.74
C THR A 21 -17.68 6.85 -3.85
N ALA A 22 -17.73 8.17 -3.87
CA ALA A 22 -18.78 8.92 -3.19
C ALA A 22 -20.08 8.77 -4.00
N ILE A 23 -21.12 8.17 -3.41
CA ILE A 23 -22.32 7.77 -4.15
C ILE A 23 -23.09 8.98 -4.73
N HIS A 24 -23.04 10.12 -4.05
CA HIS A 24 -23.78 11.32 -4.47
C HIS A 24 -23.05 12.16 -5.51
N SER A 25 -21.72 12.28 -5.44
CA SER A 25 -20.93 13.07 -6.40
C SER A 25 -20.40 12.25 -7.56
N GLY A 26 -20.28 10.92 -7.41
CA GLY A 26 -19.61 10.04 -8.36
C GLY A 26 -18.10 10.26 -8.43
N GLU A 27 -17.52 11.03 -7.50
CA GLU A 27 -16.08 11.24 -7.42
C GLU A 27 -15.39 9.94 -7.03
N ILE A 28 -14.28 9.66 -7.73
CA ILE A 28 -13.49 8.44 -7.58
C ILE A 28 -12.16 8.84 -6.98
N GLY A 29 -11.76 8.15 -5.93
CA GLY A 29 -10.45 8.27 -5.31
C GLY A 29 -9.91 6.93 -4.87
N THR A 30 -8.84 7.00 -4.10
CA THR A 30 -8.21 5.86 -3.42
C THR A 30 -8.27 6.10 -1.92
N GLY A 31 -8.46 5.04 -1.14
CA GLY A 31 -8.30 5.07 0.31
C GLY A 31 -7.54 3.85 0.81
N PHE A 32 -7.10 3.87 2.06
CA PHE A 32 -6.38 2.75 2.65
C PHE A 32 -6.59 2.61 4.15
N PHE A 33 -6.59 1.36 4.62
CA PHE A 33 -6.74 1.01 6.03
C PHE A 33 -5.42 1.18 6.80
N ILE A 34 -5.50 1.77 7.99
CA ILE A 34 -4.36 2.01 8.88
C ILE A 34 -4.43 1.17 10.17
N SER A 35 -5.53 0.45 10.39
CA SER A 35 -5.70 -0.42 11.55
C SER A 35 -6.63 -1.60 11.28
N SER A 36 -6.51 -2.65 12.09
CA SER A 36 -7.39 -3.82 12.04
C SER A 36 -8.83 -3.55 12.51
N ASP A 37 -9.03 -2.51 13.31
CA ASP A 37 -10.34 -2.10 13.82
C ASP A 37 -11.06 -1.10 12.90
N GLY A 38 -10.56 -0.96 11.66
CA GLY A 38 -11.28 -0.34 10.56
C GLY A 38 -11.01 1.15 10.34
N TYR A 39 -9.99 1.74 10.97
CA TYR A 39 -9.59 3.11 10.62
C TYR A 39 -9.01 3.13 9.21
N PHE A 40 -9.42 4.12 8.41
CA PHE A 40 -8.89 4.34 7.08
C PHE A 40 -8.78 5.83 6.75
N LEU A 41 -7.91 6.13 5.78
CA LEU A 41 -7.63 7.46 5.28
C LEU A 41 -8.02 7.58 3.80
N THR A 42 -8.36 8.80 3.40
CA THR A 42 -8.55 9.23 2.00
C THR A 42 -8.36 10.74 1.91
N ALA A 43 -8.25 11.28 0.70
CA ALA A 43 -8.29 12.72 0.50
C ALA A 43 -9.72 13.24 0.76
N TYR A 44 -9.81 14.42 1.36
CA TYR A 44 -11.11 15.00 1.73
C TYR A 44 -11.95 15.32 0.51
N HIS A 45 -11.34 15.83 -0.56
CA HIS A 45 -12.05 16.13 -1.81
C HIS A 45 -12.60 14.88 -2.52
N CYS A 46 -12.10 13.68 -2.21
CA CYS A 46 -12.67 12.44 -2.78
C CYS A 46 -14.04 12.07 -2.19
N VAL A 47 -14.34 12.60 -1.01
CA VAL A 47 -15.58 12.31 -0.27
C VAL A 47 -16.47 13.53 -0.11
N GLU A 48 -15.96 14.73 -0.41
CA GLU A 48 -16.70 15.97 -0.22
C GLU A 48 -18.04 15.95 -0.99
N ASN A 49 -19.14 15.99 -0.25
CA ASN A 49 -20.45 16.14 -0.84
C ASN A 49 -20.67 17.62 -1.17
N LYS A 50 -20.62 17.97 -2.46
CA LYS A 50 -20.88 19.35 -2.95
C LYS A 50 -22.27 19.89 -2.57
N LEU A 51 -23.14 19.07 -1.99
CA LEU A 51 -24.53 19.41 -1.73
C LEU A 51 -24.81 19.94 -0.33
N LYS A 52 -24.02 19.65 0.73
CA LYS A 52 -24.28 20.17 2.10
C LYS A 52 -23.02 20.42 2.95
N PRO A 53 -22.78 21.67 3.41
CA PRO A 53 -21.60 22.04 4.22
C PRO A 53 -21.47 21.36 5.59
N ASP A 54 -22.57 20.86 6.15
CA ASP A 54 -22.64 20.39 7.55
C ASP A 54 -22.76 18.86 7.67
N GLU A 55 -22.62 18.11 6.57
CA GLU A 55 -22.67 16.64 6.61
C GLU A 55 -21.34 16.07 7.10
N THR A 56 -21.35 15.41 8.26
CA THR A 56 -20.24 14.61 8.77
C THR A 56 -20.38 13.13 8.44
N CYS A 57 -21.49 12.74 7.81
CA CYS A 57 -21.80 11.36 7.43
C CYS A 57 -21.80 11.25 5.91
N PHE A 58 -21.05 10.29 5.38
CA PHE A 58 -20.84 10.12 3.96
C PHE A 58 -21.25 8.72 3.52
N HIS A 59 -22.10 8.66 2.49
CA HIS A 59 -22.49 7.40 1.88
C HIS A 59 -21.44 7.01 0.82
N LEU A 60 -20.61 6.03 1.14
CA LEU A 60 -19.43 5.68 0.36
C LEU A 60 -19.48 4.22 -0.08
N LYS A 61 -18.99 3.96 -1.29
CA LYS A 61 -18.68 2.62 -1.77
C LYS A 61 -17.18 2.41 -1.75
N LEU A 62 -16.74 1.36 -1.06
CA LEU A 62 -15.36 0.90 -1.02
C LEU A 62 -15.24 -0.36 -1.91
N GLU A 63 -14.37 -0.34 -2.91
CA GLU A 63 -14.11 -1.48 -3.82
C GLU A 63 -12.67 -1.96 -3.66
N PHE A 64 -12.51 -3.25 -3.39
CA PHE A 64 -11.23 -3.90 -3.10
C PHE A 64 -10.64 -4.56 -4.34
N SER A 65 -9.34 -4.87 -4.33
CA SER A 65 -8.65 -5.48 -5.48
C SER A 65 -9.10 -6.91 -5.78
N ASP A 66 -9.65 -7.61 -4.79
CA ASP A 66 -10.23 -8.96 -4.93
C ASP A 66 -11.65 -8.95 -5.55
N GLY A 67 -12.19 -7.76 -5.84
CA GLY A 67 -13.52 -7.56 -6.41
C GLY A 67 -14.62 -7.47 -5.36
N GLU A 68 -14.33 -7.59 -4.07
CA GLU A 68 -15.28 -7.28 -3.02
C GLU A 68 -15.65 -5.79 -3.06
N ALA A 69 -16.92 -5.47 -2.81
CA ALA A 69 -17.38 -4.10 -2.66
C ALA A 69 -18.32 -3.98 -1.46
N ARG A 70 -18.15 -2.91 -0.70
CA ARG A 70 -19.00 -2.59 0.45
C ARG A 70 -19.50 -1.17 0.34
N THR A 71 -20.77 -0.97 0.64
CA THR A 71 -21.38 0.35 0.70
C THR A 71 -21.93 0.55 2.10
N ASP A 72 -21.54 1.65 2.74
CA ASP A 72 -21.96 1.97 4.10
C ASP A 72 -21.94 3.49 4.32
N ASP A 73 -22.49 3.91 5.46
CA ASP A 73 -22.43 5.26 5.96
C ASP A 73 -21.23 5.43 6.89
N PHE A 74 -20.31 6.33 6.54
CA PHE A 74 -19.10 6.58 7.30
C PHE A 74 -19.11 7.98 7.92
N MET A 75 -18.81 8.03 9.21
CA MET A 75 -18.68 9.31 9.92
C MET A 75 -17.25 9.82 9.90
N LEU A 76 -17.11 11.09 9.55
CA LEU A 76 -15.86 11.83 9.60
C LEU A 76 -15.38 11.96 11.05
N LEU A 77 -14.11 11.67 11.29
CA LEU A 77 -13.54 11.67 12.64
C LEU A 77 -12.71 12.92 12.94
N LYS A 78 -12.38 13.11 14.22
CA LYS A 78 -11.63 14.30 14.71
C LYS A 78 -10.30 14.54 14.00
N GLY A 79 -9.66 13.50 13.45
CA GLY A 79 -8.42 13.62 12.69
C GLY A 79 -8.57 14.28 11.32
N SER A 80 -9.77 14.33 10.76
CA SER A 80 -10.01 14.91 9.45
C SER A 80 -9.73 16.41 9.44
N ASN A 81 -9.19 16.90 8.33
CA ASN A 81 -8.87 18.30 8.12
C ASN A 81 -9.11 18.66 6.66
N LYS A 82 -10.20 19.39 6.41
CA LYS A 82 -10.55 19.86 5.06
C LYS A 82 -9.48 20.78 4.45
N ALA A 83 -8.83 21.63 5.25
CA ALA A 83 -7.80 22.54 4.74
C ALA A 83 -6.52 21.80 4.34
N ALA A 84 -6.22 20.69 5.01
CA ALA A 84 -5.12 19.78 4.66
C ALA A 84 -5.58 18.64 3.74
N ASP A 85 -6.79 18.71 3.18
CA ASP A 85 -7.36 17.69 2.28
C ASP A 85 -7.27 16.25 2.82
N LEU A 86 -7.50 16.07 4.12
CA LEU A 86 -7.41 14.78 4.80
C LEU A 86 -8.77 14.38 5.39
N ALA A 87 -9.26 13.18 5.05
CA ALA A 87 -10.41 12.58 5.70
C ALA A 87 -10.03 11.27 6.39
N VAL A 88 -10.45 11.16 7.65
CA VAL A 88 -10.30 9.98 8.51
C VAL A 88 -11.68 9.44 8.83
N PHE A 89 -11.83 8.13 8.63
CA PHE A 89 -13.06 7.39 8.89
C PHE A 89 -12.77 6.16 9.73
N LYS A 90 -13.83 5.57 10.28
CA LYS A 90 -13.80 4.23 10.88
C LYS A 90 -14.90 3.39 10.27
N SER A 91 -14.52 2.23 9.76
CA SER A 91 -15.44 1.19 9.31
C SER A 91 -16.04 0.45 10.50
N THR A 92 -17.28 -0.01 10.35
CA THR A 92 -17.97 -0.88 11.31
C THR A 92 -17.50 -2.34 11.23
N TYR A 93 -16.78 -2.69 10.16
CA TYR A 93 -16.24 -4.03 9.94
C TYR A 93 -14.71 -4.03 10.05
N PRO A 94 -14.13 -5.10 10.65
CA PRO A 94 -12.69 -5.28 10.63
C PRO A 94 -12.23 -5.56 9.19
N HIS A 95 -11.01 -5.12 8.87
CA HIS A 95 -10.34 -5.42 7.60
C HIS A 95 -8.97 -6.05 7.87
N PRO A 96 -8.63 -7.18 7.21
CA PRO A 96 -7.39 -7.88 7.50
C PRO A 96 -6.13 -7.17 6.98
N GLY A 97 -6.26 -6.34 5.93
CA GLY A 97 -5.16 -5.56 5.36
C GLY A 97 -5.08 -4.17 5.97
N PHE A 98 -3.95 -3.79 6.54
CA PHE A 98 -3.74 -2.43 7.03
C PHE A 98 -2.24 -2.13 7.08
N VAL A 99 -1.90 -0.85 6.99
CA VAL A 99 -0.51 -0.39 6.90
C VAL A 99 -0.16 0.63 7.97
N PRO A 100 1.06 0.57 8.53
CA PRO A 100 1.50 1.53 9.52
C PRO A 100 1.82 2.89 8.90
N LEU A 101 1.43 3.95 9.60
CA LEU A 101 1.83 5.32 9.28
C LEU A 101 3.20 5.64 9.87
N GLY A 102 3.95 6.49 9.17
CA GLY A 102 5.26 6.98 9.58
C GLY A 102 5.42 8.47 9.31
N LEU A 103 6.42 9.07 9.97
CA LEU A 103 6.80 10.46 9.74
C LEU A 103 8.07 10.51 8.91
N ILE A 104 8.18 11.55 8.08
CA ILE A 104 9.36 11.86 7.30
C ILE A 104 9.80 13.30 7.55
N THR A 105 11.09 13.52 7.33
CA THR A 105 11.78 14.81 7.40
C THR A 105 12.59 15.00 6.13
N ALA A 106 13.20 16.18 5.94
CA ALA A 106 14.05 16.48 4.81
C ALA A 106 15.22 15.48 4.58
N GLU A 107 15.60 14.73 5.63
CA GLU A 107 16.64 13.69 5.53
C GLU A 107 16.23 12.50 4.65
N HIS A 108 14.93 12.30 4.43
CA HIS A 108 14.37 11.22 3.62
C HIS A 108 14.26 11.60 2.13
N PHE A 109 14.90 12.70 1.73
CA PHE A 109 15.03 13.06 0.31
C PHE A 109 15.60 11.88 -0.49
N THR A 110 15.08 11.65 -1.69
CA THR A 110 15.44 10.53 -2.60
C THR A 110 15.11 9.12 -2.12
N HIS A 111 14.47 8.96 -0.95
CA HIS A 111 13.95 7.65 -0.55
C HIS A 111 13.04 7.08 -1.62
N ARG A 112 13.15 5.76 -1.80
CA ARG A 112 12.34 5.02 -2.77
C ARG A 112 10.95 4.79 -2.19
N ILE A 113 9.95 5.12 -3.00
CA ILE A 113 8.56 5.01 -2.59
C ILE A 113 7.72 4.30 -3.64
N THR A 114 6.59 3.77 -3.20
CA THR A 114 5.50 3.37 -4.09
C THR A 114 4.19 4.00 -3.65
N ALA A 115 3.39 4.42 -4.62
CA ALA A 115 2.05 4.91 -4.39
C ALA A 115 1.06 3.99 -5.12
N PRO A 116 0.35 3.10 -4.41
CA PRO A 116 -0.72 2.33 -5.00
C PRO A 116 -2.03 3.12 -5.06
N GLY A 117 -2.81 2.91 -6.12
CA GLY A 117 -4.16 3.45 -6.22
C GLY A 117 -4.82 3.28 -7.58
N PHE A 118 -5.89 4.01 -7.82
CA PHE A 118 -6.82 3.81 -8.94
C PHE A 118 -6.89 5.03 -9.88
N PRO A 119 -5.81 5.39 -10.59
CA PRO A 119 -5.84 6.56 -11.46
C PRO A 119 -6.81 6.36 -12.65
N ALA A 120 -7.64 7.38 -12.86
CA ALA A 120 -8.69 7.42 -13.88
C ALA A 120 -8.15 7.56 -15.31
N VAL A 121 -6.86 7.90 -15.47
CA VAL A 121 -6.18 8.05 -16.77
C VAL A 121 -6.26 6.78 -17.62
N HIS A 122 -6.42 5.62 -16.98
CA HIS A 122 -6.53 4.34 -17.65
C HIS A 122 -7.98 3.84 -17.59
N LYS A 123 -8.87 4.16 -18.53
CA LYS A 123 -10.30 3.80 -18.43
C LYS A 123 -10.59 2.30 -18.21
N GLU A 124 -9.70 1.41 -18.63
CA GLU A 124 -9.75 -0.04 -18.33
C GLU A 124 -9.01 -0.39 -17.01
N GLN A 125 -7.90 0.29 -16.68
CA GLN A 125 -7.06 0.00 -15.49
C GLN A 125 -7.41 0.82 -14.24
N GLY A 126 -8.23 1.86 -14.32
CA GLY A 126 -8.81 2.57 -13.17
C GLY A 126 -9.87 1.73 -12.44
N LYS A 127 -10.15 0.53 -12.97
CA LYS A 127 -10.86 -0.55 -12.27
C LYS A 127 -9.92 -1.38 -11.39
N SER A 128 -8.63 -1.43 -11.70
CA SER A 128 -7.62 -2.27 -11.05
C SER A 128 -6.63 -1.42 -10.25
N LEU A 129 -6.12 -1.98 -9.16
CA LEU A 129 -5.09 -1.31 -8.37
C LEU A 129 -3.76 -1.23 -9.15
N GLY A 130 -3.27 -0.02 -9.41
CA GLY A 130 -1.93 0.24 -9.93
C GLY A 130 -0.92 0.43 -8.80
N PHE A 131 0.36 0.18 -9.08
CA PHE A 131 1.48 0.48 -8.18
C PHE A 131 2.48 1.33 -8.93
N TYR A 132 2.71 2.54 -8.45
CA TYR A 132 3.56 3.51 -9.12
C TYR A 132 4.80 3.77 -8.28
N GLU A 133 5.96 3.54 -8.88
CA GLU A 133 7.25 3.65 -8.21
C GLU A 133 7.83 5.04 -8.46
N GLY A 134 8.52 5.58 -7.46
CA GLY A 134 9.15 6.88 -7.57
C GLY A 134 10.08 7.16 -6.41
N THR A 135 10.39 8.44 -6.23
CA THR A 135 11.20 8.94 -5.12
C THR A 135 10.59 10.18 -4.50
N ILE A 136 10.98 10.50 -3.26
CA ILE A 136 10.70 11.81 -2.67
C ILE A 136 11.61 12.83 -3.36
N SER A 137 11.02 13.73 -4.15
CA SER A 137 11.74 14.67 -5.00
C SER A 137 11.92 16.05 -4.37
N ARG A 138 11.10 16.45 -3.41
CA ARG A 138 11.21 17.74 -2.71
C ARG A 138 10.37 17.77 -1.44
N PHE A 139 10.77 18.59 -0.47
CA PHE A 139 9.91 19.01 0.64
C PHE A 139 9.43 20.43 0.39
N ASN A 140 8.13 20.67 0.51
CA ASN A 140 7.55 21.97 0.18
C ASN A 140 7.85 22.99 1.30
N GLU A 141 8.60 24.05 0.96
CA GLU A 141 8.96 25.10 1.91
C GLU A 141 7.78 26.03 2.25
N ALA A 142 6.86 26.22 1.31
CA ALA A 142 5.67 27.05 1.48
C ALA A 142 4.57 26.32 2.27
N ASN A 143 4.45 25.00 2.08
CA ASN A 143 3.58 24.13 2.85
C ASN A 143 4.37 22.97 3.45
N LYS A 144 4.78 23.12 4.72
CA LYS A 144 5.59 22.13 5.43
C LYS A 144 4.91 20.77 5.63
N GLU A 145 3.59 20.71 5.43
CA GLU A 145 2.80 19.48 5.49
C GLU A 145 2.90 18.66 4.19
N GLN A 146 3.57 19.15 3.13
CA GLN A 146 3.62 18.49 1.83
C GLN A 146 5.04 18.11 1.40
N PHE A 147 5.13 17.04 0.62
CA PHE A 147 6.31 16.69 -0.17
C PHE A 147 5.91 16.35 -1.61
N GLU A 148 6.86 16.45 -2.52
CA GLU A 148 6.70 16.14 -3.94
C GLU A 148 7.25 14.75 -4.25
N THR A 149 6.62 14.08 -5.21
CA THR A 149 7.08 12.81 -5.77
C THR A 149 6.66 12.62 -7.22
N ASP A 150 7.44 11.86 -7.99
CA ASP A 150 7.13 11.40 -9.34
C ASP A 150 6.30 10.10 -9.40
N ALA A 151 5.96 9.51 -8.24
CA ALA A 151 5.11 8.32 -8.17
C ALA A 151 3.63 8.60 -8.49
N ILE A 152 3.17 9.86 -8.45
CA ILE A 152 1.76 10.21 -8.59
C ILE A 152 1.35 10.36 -10.07
N GLN A 153 0.30 9.64 -10.49
CA GLN A 153 -0.14 9.60 -11.89
C GLN A 153 -1.33 10.51 -12.25
N GLY A 154 -1.86 11.29 -11.30
CA GLY A 154 -2.99 12.21 -11.49
C GLY A 154 -4.32 11.69 -10.97
N THR A 155 -5.42 12.18 -11.56
CA THR A 155 -6.79 12.00 -11.05
C THR A 155 -7.15 10.55 -10.72
N GLY A 156 -7.79 10.34 -9.57
CA GLY A 156 -8.17 9.02 -9.04
C GLY A 156 -7.09 8.39 -8.13
N HIS A 157 -5.87 8.93 -8.14
CA HIS A 157 -4.82 8.52 -7.22
C HIS A 157 -4.95 9.19 -5.83
N SER A 158 -5.65 10.33 -5.77
CA SER A 158 -5.96 11.07 -4.55
C SER A 158 -6.47 10.18 -3.43
N GLY A 159 -5.95 10.39 -2.23
CA GLY A 159 -6.24 9.62 -1.03
C GLY A 159 -5.45 8.33 -0.88
N GLY A 160 -4.73 7.90 -1.92
CA GLY A 160 -3.88 6.71 -1.88
C GLY A 160 -2.67 6.86 -0.94
N PRO A 161 -2.12 5.75 -0.43
CA PRO A 161 -0.94 5.79 0.42
C PRO A 161 0.32 6.04 -0.41
N VAL A 162 1.31 6.70 0.20
CA VAL A 162 2.69 6.75 -0.29
C VAL A 162 3.55 5.96 0.68
N TYR A 163 4.00 4.77 0.27
CA TYR A 163 4.80 3.85 1.08
C TYR A 163 6.29 4.03 0.82
N ASP A 164 7.08 4.15 1.89
CA ASP A 164 8.53 4.23 1.87
C ASP A 164 9.15 2.86 2.21
N TYR A 165 9.96 2.33 1.30
CA TYR A 165 10.55 1.00 1.43
C TYR A 165 11.68 0.91 2.45
N ASP A 166 12.33 2.02 2.77
CA ASP A 166 13.44 2.06 3.71
C ASP A 166 12.94 2.22 5.14
N LEU A 167 11.82 2.95 5.33
CA LEU A 167 11.14 3.08 6.62
C LEU A 167 10.14 1.97 6.93
N ASP A 168 9.69 1.23 5.93
CA ASP A 168 8.57 0.30 6.05
C ASP A 168 7.28 0.94 6.56
N ARG A 169 6.97 2.15 6.09
CA ARG A 169 5.82 2.93 6.54
C ARG A 169 5.13 3.61 5.37
N VAL A 170 3.84 3.86 5.51
CA VAL A 170 3.17 4.89 4.72
C VAL A 170 3.56 6.24 5.29
N VAL A 171 4.19 7.07 4.46
CA VAL A 171 4.78 8.37 4.85
C VAL A 171 4.00 9.55 4.30
N GLY A 172 3.05 9.30 3.40
CA GLY A 172 2.11 10.33 2.98
C GLY A 172 0.82 9.81 2.37
N LEU A 173 -0.08 10.76 2.12
CA LEU A 173 -1.36 10.58 1.46
C LEU A 173 -1.41 11.44 0.21
N VAL A 174 -1.73 10.86 -0.95
CA VAL A 174 -1.77 11.57 -2.22
C VAL A 174 -2.86 12.65 -2.20
N GLN A 175 -2.55 13.92 -2.50
CA GLN A 175 -3.55 15.01 -2.56
C GLN A 175 -3.91 15.43 -4.00
N ASP A 176 -3.04 15.11 -4.96
CA ASP A 176 -3.12 15.52 -6.36
C ASP A 176 -2.81 17.01 -6.61
N GLU A 177 -2.54 17.31 -7.88
CA GLU A 177 -2.26 18.61 -8.55
C GLU A 177 -0.78 18.99 -8.83
N MET A 178 -0.30 18.63 -10.02
CA MET A 178 0.01 19.61 -11.10
C MET A 178 0.07 18.88 -12.45
N SER A 179 -0.77 19.29 -13.40
CA SER A 179 -0.49 19.11 -14.83
C SER A 179 -0.38 20.49 -15.48
N SER A 180 0.85 20.95 -15.70
CA SER A 180 1.12 21.70 -16.92
C SER A 180 1.95 20.78 -17.81
N GLU A 181 1.63 20.71 -19.11
CA GLU A 181 2.33 19.85 -20.08
C GLU A 181 3.84 20.17 -20.18
N GLU A 182 4.28 21.28 -19.58
CA GLU A 182 5.64 21.82 -19.66
C GLU A 182 6.52 21.48 -18.43
N MET A 183 5.96 20.97 -17.33
CA MET A 183 6.73 20.60 -16.14
C MET A 183 6.81 19.08 -15.94
N LYS A 184 7.97 18.59 -15.47
CA LYS A 184 8.12 17.19 -15.03
C LYS A 184 7.00 16.85 -14.06
N LYS A 185 6.24 15.77 -14.33
CA LYS A 185 5.17 15.26 -13.46
C LYS A 185 5.69 15.09 -12.03
N ALA A 186 5.32 16.00 -11.15
CA ALA A 186 5.49 15.88 -9.72
C ALA A 186 4.11 16.07 -9.10
N GLY A 187 3.69 15.12 -8.27
CA GLY A 187 2.48 15.25 -7.46
C GLY A 187 2.82 15.54 -6.01
N PHE A 188 1.84 16.09 -5.29
CA PHE A 188 1.97 16.37 -3.86
C PHE A 188 1.36 15.26 -3.01
N ALA A 189 2.05 14.96 -1.92
CA ALA A 189 1.55 14.09 -0.86
C ALA A 189 1.61 14.81 0.49
N LEU A 190 0.54 14.62 1.27
CA LEU A 190 0.39 15.12 2.63
C LEU A 190 1.20 14.26 3.60
N ARG A 191 1.94 14.90 4.50
CA ARG A 191 2.62 14.29 5.65
C ARG A 191 1.68 14.17 6.85
N PHE A 192 1.95 13.18 7.71
CA PHE A 192 1.09 12.89 8.86
C PHE A 192 1.41 13.68 10.13
N ASP A 193 2.34 14.64 10.09
CA ASP A 193 2.72 15.47 11.24
C ASP A 193 1.48 16.14 11.88
N ALA A 194 0.71 16.89 11.08
CA ALA A 194 -0.49 17.59 11.55
C ALA A 194 -1.60 16.63 12.01
N LEU A 195 -1.72 15.45 11.39
CA LEU A 195 -2.67 14.42 11.82
C LEU A 195 -2.32 13.93 13.25
N PHE A 196 -1.05 13.64 13.51
CA PHE A 196 -0.61 13.16 14.82
C PHE A 196 -0.59 14.24 15.90
N GLU A 197 -0.34 15.51 15.53
CA GLU A 197 -0.51 16.63 16.46
C GLU A 197 -1.99 16.78 16.87
N LYS A 198 -2.91 16.66 15.91
CA LYS A 198 -4.35 16.76 16.16
C LYS A 198 -4.93 15.52 16.85
N TRP A 199 -4.37 14.34 16.60
CA TRP A 199 -4.83 13.07 17.15
C TRP A 199 -3.66 12.23 17.69
N PRO A 200 -3.12 12.56 18.87
CA PRO A 200 -1.98 11.84 19.45
C PRO A 200 -2.26 10.38 19.77
N GLU A 201 -3.50 10.00 20.08
CA GLU A 201 -3.85 8.59 20.31
C GLU A 201 -3.66 7.75 19.05
N LEU A 202 -4.01 8.29 17.87
CA LEU A 202 -3.81 7.60 16.59
C LEU A 202 -2.31 7.39 16.28
N LYS A 203 -1.45 8.30 16.74
CA LYS A 203 0.01 8.12 16.66
C LYS A 203 0.44 6.88 17.44
N SER A 204 -0.03 6.74 18.68
CA SER A 204 0.30 5.58 19.52
C SER A 204 -0.20 4.27 18.90
N ASP A 205 -1.41 4.28 18.34
CA ASP A 205 -1.96 3.12 17.63
C ASP A 205 -1.13 2.79 16.38
N SER A 206 -0.72 3.80 15.61
CA SER A 206 0.14 3.65 14.42
C SER A 206 1.51 3.07 14.77
N GLU A 207 2.11 3.48 15.89
CA GLU A 207 3.38 2.92 16.39
C GLU A 207 3.24 1.44 16.77
N GLN A 208 2.12 1.04 17.39
CA GLN A 208 1.83 -0.37 17.69
C GLN A 208 1.62 -1.20 16.43
N VAL A 209 0.90 -0.66 15.44
CA VAL A 209 0.75 -1.27 14.12
C VAL A 209 2.11 -1.43 13.44
N GLY A 210 2.97 -0.41 13.52
CA GLY A 210 4.34 -0.42 13.02
C GLY A 210 5.20 -1.52 13.67
N ALA A 211 5.16 -1.65 14.99
CA ALA A 211 5.91 -2.70 15.69
C ALA A 211 5.45 -4.12 15.29
N ARG A 212 4.16 -4.31 15.01
CA ARG A 212 3.62 -5.58 14.49
C ARG A 212 4.05 -5.82 13.04
N TRP A 213 4.05 -4.77 12.22
CA TRP A 213 4.49 -4.79 10.83
C TRP A 213 5.97 -5.19 10.72
N ASP A 214 6.84 -4.56 11.51
CA ASP A 214 8.28 -4.84 11.54
C ASP A 214 8.58 -6.30 11.92
N ARG A 215 7.76 -6.87 12.80
CA ARG A 215 7.88 -8.29 13.16
C ARG A 215 7.51 -9.19 11.98
N ARG A 216 6.39 -8.91 11.30
CA ARG A 216 5.95 -9.71 10.14
C ARG A 216 6.97 -9.68 9.01
N ILE A 217 7.50 -8.50 8.67
CA ILE A 217 8.53 -8.36 7.62
C ILE A 217 9.79 -9.15 7.99
N ARG A 218 10.19 -9.12 9.26
CA ARG A 218 11.37 -9.86 9.73
C ARG A 218 11.15 -11.37 9.71
N ASP A 219 10.05 -11.86 10.27
CA ASP A 219 9.74 -13.29 10.33
C ASP A 219 9.67 -13.90 8.92
N ASP A 220 9.11 -13.17 7.95
CA ASP A 220 9.08 -13.57 6.54
C ASP A 220 10.49 -13.64 5.93
N SER A 221 11.41 -12.76 6.34
CA SER A 221 12.82 -12.77 5.90
C SER A 221 13.67 -13.85 6.62
N GLU A 222 13.31 -14.26 7.83
CA GLU A 222 14.05 -15.27 8.61
C GLU A 222 13.66 -16.70 8.21
N SER A 223 12.38 -16.93 7.85
CA SER A 223 11.91 -18.21 7.28
C SER A 223 12.65 -18.65 6.01
N GLU A 224 13.40 -17.72 5.39
CA GLU A 224 14.23 -17.92 4.20
C GLU A 224 15.63 -18.43 4.55
N LYS A 225 16.27 -17.86 5.58
CA LYS A 225 17.61 -18.28 6.03
C LYS A 225 17.66 -19.71 6.53
N ASP A 226 16.55 -20.21 7.06
CA ASP A 226 16.46 -21.58 7.54
C ASP A 226 16.18 -22.59 6.41
N LYS A 227 15.46 -22.19 5.35
CA LYS A 227 15.31 -23.02 4.14
C LYS A 227 16.62 -23.15 3.35
N ASP A 228 17.38 -22.07 3.19
CA ASP A 228 18.70 -22.11 2.53
C ASP A 228 19.71 -22.97 3.29
N LYS A 229 19.63 -22.98 4.63
CA LYS A 229 20.47 -23.86 5.47
C LYS A 229 20.08 -25.33 5.33
N ASP A 230 18.81 -25.64 5.13
CA ASP A 230 18.34 -27.01 4.93
C ASP A 230 18.64 -27.53 3.51
N GLU A 231 18.61 -26.67 2.49
CA GLU A 231 19.09 -27.00 1.14
C GLU A 231 20.62 -27.14 1.08
N ALA A 232 21.38 -26.30 1.80
CA ALA A 232 22.84 -26.45 1.91
C ALA A 232 23.27 -27.73 2.65
N LYS A 233 22.42 -28.26 3.56
CA LYS A 233 22.67 -29.54 4.25
C LYS A 233 22.31 -30.77 3.41
N THR A 234 21.44 -30.64 2.41
CA THR A 234 21.05 -31.76 1.54
C THR A 234 21.93 -31.88 0.28
N GLY A 235 22.72 -30.85 -0.05
CA GLY A 235 23.67 -30.85 -1.19
C GLY A 235 25.05 -31.49 -0.94
N CYS A 236 25.42 -31.81 0.30
CA CYS A 236 26.73 -32.41 0.62
C CYS A 236 26.61 -33.90 0.94
N GLY A 237 26.36 -34.73 -0.07
CA GLY A 237 26.30 -36.17 0.17
C GLY A 237 25.89 -37.04 -1.01
N ARG A 238 26.59 -36.96 -2.15
CA ARG A 238 26.66 -38.07 -3.13
C ARG A 238 27.82 -37.89 -4.10
N ARG A 239 29.01 -38.35 -3.68
CA ARG A 239 30.07 -38.81 -4.58
C ARG A 239 30.33 -40.28 -4.27
N GLY A 240 30.22 -41.14 -5.29
CA GLY A 240 30.93 -42.41 -5.34
C GLY A 240 30.08 -43.66 -5.59
N PHE A 241 30.54 -44.47 -6.54
CA PHE A 241 30.09 -45.79 -6.99
C PHE A 241 28.93 -45.76 -7.99
N GLY A 242 29.07 -46.19 -9.24
CA GLY A 242 30.15 -46.92 -9.91
C GLY A 242 29.55 -47.57 -11.17
N PHE A 243 30.15 -47.29 -12.32
CA PHE A 243 29.84 -47.96 -13.59
C PHE A 243 29.98 -49.48 -13.46
N VAL A 244 28.95 -50.27 -13.83
CA VAL A 244 29.12 -51.53 -14.57
C VAL A 244 27.91 -51.74 -15.48
N ASN A 245 28.19 -51.82 -16.76
CA ASN A 245 27.30 -52.30 -17.82
C ASN A 245 27.65 -53.78 -18.10
N PRO A 246 26.68 -54.69 -18.24
CA PRO A 246 26.90 -55.79 -19.17
C PRO A 246 25.71 -56.03 -20.10
N ASN A 247 26.05 -56.15 -21.38
CA ASN A 247 25.23 -56.62 -22.49
C ASN A 247 24.84 -58.12 -22.35
N ARG A 248 23.70 -58.45 -22.97
CA ARG A 248 23.34 -59.71 -23.67
C ARG A 248 23.33 -61.04 -22.90
N ALA A 249 22.14 -61.67 -22.86
CA ALA A 249 21.98 -63.05 -23.34
C ALA A 249 20.51 -63.34 -23.72
N MET A 250 20.35 -64.07 -24.82
CA MET A 250 19.10 -64.56 -25.43
C MET A 250 18.36 -65.57 -24.53
N GLY A 251 17.07 -65.78 -24.76
CA GLY A 251 16.37 -66.97 -24.24
C GLY A 251 14.88 -66.99 -24.52
N ASN A 252 14.48 -67.83 -25.47
CA ASN A 252 13.15 -68.01 -26.05
C ASN A 252 12.26 -68.97 -25.20
N ARG A 253 10.95 -69.04 -25.55
CA ARG A 253 9.88 -70.04 -25.19
C ARG A 253 8.99 -69.71 -23.97
N ALA A 254 7.70 -69.46 -24.21
CA ALA A 254 6.53 -70.39 -24.29
C ALA A 254 6.06 -70.80 -22.88
N GLY A 255 4.78 -70.81 -22.49
CA GLY A 255 3.47 -70.68 -23.13
C GLY A 255 2.45 -71.25 -22.12
N TYR A 256 1.21 -70.74 -22.13
CA TYR A 256 -0.09 -71.38 -21.85
C TYR A 256 -1.10 -70.28 -21.52
#